data_AF-A0A7L4PQ37-F1
#
_entry.id   AF-A0A7L4PQ37-F1
#
_cell.length_a   1.000
_cell.length_b   1.000
_cell.length_c   1.000
_cell.angle_alpha   90.00
_cell.angle_beta   90.00
_cell.angle_gamma   90.00
#
_symmetry.space_group_name_H-M   'P 1'
#
loop_
_entity.id
_entity.type
_entity.pdbx_description
1 polymer ?
#
loop_
_entity_poly.entity_id
_entity_poly.type
_entity_poly.pdbx_seq_one_letter_code
_entity_poly.pdbx_strand_id
1 'polypeptide(L)'
;MGSYYSAIDLRGYPSSYFSKTALVKQVNIDNYKDILESFDKNKQENTLFGIEIDDESKNAKKIIRKAEGIDVIIFKTRDSKDNREALKIKEITLISNPDNLDNVCFDLARENSIGFELNLQDFMNNQRYRRVKALENYRELLKAYRKFLFPLVLTSGARDIHEVKTPLTLVSFGCILGMDIREAKGSITTVPEMLINKK
;
A
#
# COMPACT_ATOMS: atom_id res chain seq x y z
N MET A 1 1.15 19.91 -14.21
CA MET A 1 1.56 18.50 -14.09
C MET A 1 2.39 18.38 -12.82
N GLY A 2 1.77 17.98 -11.71
CA GLY A 2 2.40 18.03 -10.39
C GLY A 2 3.06 16.71 -10.00
N SER A 3 4.28 16.78 -9.49
CA SER A 3 5.00 15.67 -8.87
C SER A 3 4.30 15.22 -7.57
N TYR A 4 4.19 13.90 -7.35
CA TYR A 4 3.37 13.30 -6.29
C TYR A 4 4.20 13.00 -5.04
N TYR A 5 3.86 13.55 -3.88
CA TYR A 5 4.60 13.31 -2.63
C TYR A 5 3.81 12.38 -1.71
N SER A 6 4.49 11.45 -1.05
CA SER A 6 4.05 10.86 0.23
C SER A 6 4.89 11.45 1.39
N ALA A 7 5.00 12.78 1.47
CA ALA A 7 5.73 13.53 2.51
C ALA A 7 5.14 13.50 3.95
N ILE A 8 5.73 12.70 4.82
CA ILE A 8 5.54 12.69 6.28
C ILE A 8 5.88 14.07 6.93
N ASP A 9 4.98 14.67 7.72
CA ASP A 9 5.29 15.81 8.64
C ASP A 9 6.04 15.29 9.87
N LEU A 10 7.18 15.93 10.20
CA LEU A 10 8.18 15.47 11.16
C LEU A 10 8.25 16.28 12.47
N ARG A 11 7.31 17.19 12.75
CA ARG A 11 7.38 17.98 14.00
C ARG A 11 7.10 17.09 15.23
N GLY A 12 8.15 16.84 16.02
CA GLY A 12 8.07 16.24 17.36
C GLY A 12 8.53 14.77 17.50
N TYR A 13 9.02 14.14 16.42
CA TYR A 13 9.60 12.79 16.46
C TYR A 13 11.00 12.79 15.84
N PRO A 14 11.92 11.90 16.27
CA PRO A 14 13.21 11.77 15.62
C PRO A 14 13.00 11.43 14.14
N SER A 15 13.51 12.28 13.24
CA SER A 15 13.44 12.12 11.78
C SER A 15 14.03 10.79 11.29
N SER A 16 14.80 10.11 12.15
CA SER A 16 15.39 8.80 11.91
C SER A 16 14.41 7.64 11.78
N TYR A 17 13.16 7.76 12.25
CA TYR A 17 12.19 6.65 12.17
C TYR A 17 11.50 6.53 10.80
N PHE A 18 11.61 7.55 9.94
CA PHE A 18 10.94 7.60 8.63
C PHE A 18 11.90 8.16 7.59
N SER A 19 12.87 7.33 7.17
CA SER A 19 13.94 7.74 6.27
C SER A 19 13.50 7.88 4.81
N LYS A 20 12.40 7.21 4.40
CA LYS A 20 11.98 7.14 2.99
C LYS A 20 10.48 7.31 2.79
N THR A 21 10.12 7.97 1.69
CA THR A 21 8.73 8.15 1.23
C THR A 21 8.56 7.56 -0.16
N ALA A 22 7.41 6.93 -0.44
CA ALA A 22 7.14 6.34 -1.74
C ALA A 22 6.30 7.27 -2.62
N LEU A 23 6.81 7.60 -3.80
CA LEU A 23 6.09 8.27 -4.87
C LEU A 23 5.42 7.21 -5.73
N VAL A 24 4.11 7.05 -5.57
CA VAL A 24 3.34 6.01 -6.27
C VAL A 24 2.54 6.64 -7.41
N LYS A 25 2.66 6.08 -8.62
CA LYS A 25 1.84 6.47 -9.78
C LYS A 25 0.91 5.32 -10.19
N GLN A 26 -0.34 5.63 -10.48
CA GLN A 26 -1.31 4.63 -10.91
C GLN A 26 -1.06 4.23 -12.37
N VAL A 27 -1.10 2.93 -12.68
CA VAL A 27 -0.83 2.37 -14.02
C VAL A 27 -1.88 1.32 -14.41
N ASN A 28 -2.05 1.13 -15.72
CA ASN A 28 -2.79 0.05 -16.36
C ASN A 28 -2.09 -0.39 -17.66
N ILE A 29 -2.67 -1.35 -18.38
CA ILE A 29 -2.08 -1.91 -19.61
C ILE A 29 -1.87 -0.88 -20.72
N ASP A 30 -2.65 0.19 -20.73
CA ASP A 30 -2.63 1.21 -21.79
C ASP A 30 -1.55 2.26 -21.53
N ASN A 31 -1.31 2.64 -20.26
CA ASN A 31 -0.47 3.77 -19.90
C ASN A 31 0.85 3.42 -19.18
N TYR A 32 1.08 2.15 -18.81
CA TYR A 32 2.22 1.79 -17.95
C TYR A 32 3.57 2.20 -18.55
N LYS A 33 3.74 2.16 -19.87
CA LYS A 33 5.01 2.52 -20.52
C LYS A 33 5.36 3.98 -20.30
N ASP A 34 4.43 4.88 -20.63
CA ASP A 34 4.61 6.32 -20.50
C ASP A 34 4.88 6.70 -19.04
N ILE A 35 4.19 6.03 -18.10
CA ILE A 35 4.36 6.30 -16.67
C ILE A 35 5.71 5.79 -16.17
N LEU A 36 6.14 4.60 -16.58
CA LEU A 36 7.46 4.08 -16.23
C LEU A 36 8.59 4.96 -16.78
N GLU A 37 8.45 5.47 -18.00
CA GLU A 37 9.40 6.42 -18.60
C GLU A 37 9.41 7.79 -17.91
N SER A 38 8.30 8.16 -17.25
CA SER A 38 8.16 9.42 -16.51
C SER A 38 8.80 9.44 -15.12
N PHE A 39 9.34 8.31 -14.63
CA PHE A 39 10.11 8.32 -13.39
C PHE A 39 11.47 8.97 -13.62
N ASP A 40 11.83 9.90 -12.74
CA ASP A 40 13.12 10.58 -12.82
C ASP A 40 14.26 9.58 -12.65
N LYS A 41 15.24 9.62 -13.56
CA LYS A 41 16.44 8.79 -13.44
C LYS A 41 17.28 9.18 -12.22
N ASN A 42 17.14 10.42 -11.74
CA ASN A 42 17.83 10.94 -10.56
C ASN A 42 16.95 10.75 -9.31
N LYS A 43 16.89 9.51 -8.84
CA LYS A 43 16.21 9.15 -7.60
C LYS A 43 16.86 9.87 -6.41
N GLN A 44 16.09 10.70 -5.70
CA GLN A 44 16.56 11.27 -4.43
C GLN A 44 16.78 10.15 -3.41
N GLU A 45 17.81 10.28 -2.59
CA GLU A 45 18.26 9.24 -1.65
C GLU A 45 17.13 8.72 -0.72
N ASN A 46 16.18 9.60 -0.39
CA ASN A 46 15.06 9.34 0.52
C ASN A 46 13.70 9.15 -0.17
N THR A 47 13.69 8.91 -1.49
CA THR A 47 12.45 8.69 -2.26
C THR A 47 12.46 7.32 -2.92
N LEU A 48 11.42 6.53 -2.63
CA LEU A 48 11.12 5.28 -3.31
C LEU A 48 10.17 5.56 -4.47
N PHE A 49 10.31 4.81 -5.55
CA PHE A 49 9.37 4.83 -6.67
C PHE A 49 8.43 3.63 -6.55
N GLY A 50 7.15 3.89 -6.76
CA GLY A 50 6.13 2.87 -6.73
C GLY A 50 5.12 3.00 -7.85
N ILE A 51 4.47 1.90 -8.17
CA ILE A 51 3.32 1.88 -9.08
C ILE A 51 2.12 1.24 -8.38
N GLU A 52 0.93 1.79 -8.61
CA GLU A 52 -0.34 1.17 -8.26
C GLU A 52 -0.99 0.63 -9.54
N ILE A 53 -1.01 -0.68 -9.70
CA ILE A 53 -1.64 -1.34 -10.83
C ILE A 53 -3.15 -1.45 -10.53
N ASP A 54 -3.96 -0.75 -11.31
CA ASP A 54 -5.43 -0.81 -11.28
C ASP A 54 -5.91 -1.44 -12.60
N ASP A 55 -5.79 -2.76 -12.69
CA ASP A 55 -6.04 -3.57 -13.88
C ASP A 55 -6.30 -5.03 -13.47
N GLU A 56 -6.67 -5.90 -14.42
CA GLU A 56 -6.80 -7.34 -14.19
C GLU A 56 -5.46 -8.00 -13.83
N SER A 57 -5.52 -9.07 -13.02
CA SER A 57 -4.32 -9.82 -12.59
C SER A 57 -3.46 -10.35 -13.74
N LYS A 58 -4.06 -10.62 -14.91
CA LYS A 58 -3.33 -11.04 -16.12
C LYS A 58 -2.40 -9.95 -16.66
N ASN A 59 -2.81 -8.69 -16.59
CA ASN A 59 -2.04 -7.55 -17.06
C ASN A 59 -0.94 -7.18 -16.07
N ALA A 60 -1.16 -7.38 -14.76
CA ALA A 60 -0.18 -7.10 -13.73
C ALA A 60 1.19 -7.75 -14.00
N LYS A 61 1.23 -9.05 -14.35
CA LYS A 61 2.49 -9.74 -14.67
C LYS A 61 3.26 -9.10 -15.84
N LYS A 62 2.55 -8.59 -16.84
CA LYS A 62 3.17 -7.94 -18.02
C LYS A 62 3.75 -6.58 -17.65
N ILE A 63 3.04 -5.81 -16.82
CA ILE A 63 3.48 -4.51 -16.33
C ILE A 63 4.70 -4.67 -15.41
N ILE A 64 4.63 -5.58 -14.43
CA ILE A 64 5.70 -5.83 -13.46
C ILE A 64 7.01 -6.22 -14.15
N ARG A 65 6.95 -7.06 -15.19
CA ARG A 65 8.14 -7.44 -16.00
C ARG A 65 8.84 -6.25 -16.67
N LYS A 66 8.18 -5.11 -16.80
CA LYS A 66 8.72 -3.89 -17.40
C LYS A 66 9.02 -2.82 -16.35
N ALA A 67 8.60 -3.02 -15.10
CA ALA A 67 8.77 -2.10 -13.99
C ALA A 67 10.14 -2.26 -13.30
N GLU A 68 11.22 -2.36 -14.08
CA GLU A 68 12.57 -2.45 -13.53
C GLU A 68 12.93 -1.16 -12.77
N GLY A 69 13.50 -1.32 -11.57
CA GLY A 69 13.88 -0.18 -10.72
C GLY A 69 12.75 0.44 -9.89
N ILE A 70 11.52 -0.09 -10.00
CA ILE A 70 10.42 0.25 -9.10
C ILE A 70 10.60 -0.49 -7.77
N ASP A 71 10.51 0.24 -6.65
CA ASP A 71 10.72 -0.31 -5.29
C ASP A 71 9.44 -0.88 -4.69
N VAL A 72 8.28 -0.30 -5.02
CA VAL A 72 6.99 -0.64 -4.42
C VAL A 72 5.97 -0.93 -5.51
N ILE A 73 5.41 -2.13 -5.50
CA ILE A 73 4.36 -2.52 -6.44
C ILE A 73 3.09 -2.79 -5.64
N ILE A 74 2.10 -1.92 -5.83
CA ILE A 74 0.77 -2.05 -5.24
C ILE A 74 -0.16 -2.59 -6.32
N PHE A 75 -0.92 -3.64 -6.02
CA PHE A 75 -1.98 -4.12 -6.89
C PHE A 75 -3.33 -3.86 -6.24
N LYS A 76 -4.19 -3.14 -6.94
CA LYS A 76 -5.48 -2.71 -6.45
C LYS A 76 -6.57 -3.57 -7.07
N THR A 77 -7.41 -4.18 -6.25
CA THR A 77 -8.51 -5.00 -6.74
C THR A 77 -9.61 -5.12 -5.70
N ARG A 78 -10.85 -5.32 -6.16
CA ARG A 78 -12.01 -5.70 -5.33
C ARG A 78 -12.56 -7.09 -5.69
N ASP A 79 -11.95 -7.74 -6.68
CA ASP A 79 -12.41 -9.03 -7.17
C ASP A 79 -11.71 -10.19 -6.44
N SER A 80 -12.51 -11.16 -5.98
CA SER A 80 -12.01 -12.30 -5.20
C SER A 80 -11.04 -13.19 -5.98
N LYS A 81 -11.24 -13.35 -7.29
CA LYS A 81 -10.38 -14.16 -8.14
C LYS A 81 -9.07 -13.43 -8.42
N ASP A 82 -9.14 -12.14 -8.73
CA ASP A 82 -7.93 -11.32 -8.93
C ASP A 82 -7.11 -11.21 -7.65
N ASN A 83 -7.73 -11.12 -6.47
CA ASN A 83 -7.03 -11.17 -5.19
C ASN A 83 -6.12 -12.41 -5.07
N ARG A 84 -6.69 -13.60 -5.30
CA ARG A 84 -5.93 -14.87 -5.21
C ARG A 84 -4.83 -14.96 -6.26
N GLU A 85 -5.06 -14.50 -7.48
CA GLU A 85 -4.06 -14.53 -8.55
C GLU A 85 -2.94 -13.51 -8.32
N ALA A 86 -3.26 -12.31 -7.85
CA ALA A 86 -2.29 -11.28 -7.50
C ALA A 86 -1.38 -11.76 -6.36
N LEU A 87 -1.94 -12.41 -5.34
CA LEU A 87 -1.17 -12.93 -4.21
C LEU A 87 -0.18 -14.05 -4.58
N LYS A 88 -0.23 -14.60 -5.80
CA LYS A 88 0.77 -15.54 -6.33
C LYS A 88 1.95 -14.84 -7.02
N ILE A 89 1.85 -13.55 -7.29
CA ILE A 89 2.88 -12.73 -7.95
C ILE A 89 3.78 -12.15 -6.85
N LYS A 90 4.91 -12.79 -6.59
CA LYS A 90 5.79 -12.48 -5.43
C LYS A 90 6.43 -11.09 -5.49
N GLU A 91 6.46 -10.49 -6.66
CA GLU A 91 6.97 -9.14 -6.91
C GLU A 91 6.00 -8.05 -6.40
N ILE A 92 4.74 -8.39 -6.13
CA ILE A 92 3.78 -7.45 -5.55
C ILE A 92 4.15 -7.22 -4.07
N THR A 93 4.28 -5.96 -3.70
CA THR A 93 4.56 -5.53 -2.32
C THR A 93 3.28 -5.49 -1.49
N LEU A 94 2.22 -4.89 -2.04
CA LEU A 94 0.96 -4.62 -1.33
C LEU A 94 -0.26 -4.90 -2.19
N ILE A 95 -1.33 -5.38 -1.56
CA ILE A 95 -2.68 -5.41 -2.12
C ILE A 95 -3.50 -4.27 -1.51
N SER A 96 -4.05 -3.42 -2.38
CA SER A 96 -4.89 -2.27 -1.99
C SER A 96 -6.37 -2.55 -2.23
N ASN A 97 -7.20 -2.04 -1.33
CA ASN A 97 -8.67 -2.09 -1.43
C ASN A 97 -9.31 -3.49 -1.60
N PRO A 98 -8.75 -4.58 -1.04
CA PRO A 98 -9.29 -5.91 -1.29
C PRO A 98 -10.69 -6.08 -0.69
N ASP A 99 -11.59 -6.64 -1.48
CA ASP A 99 -12.89 -7.13 -1.03
C ASP A 99 -12.96 -8.66 -1.16
N ASN A 100 -13.83 -9.31 -0.38
CA ASN A 100 -14.10 -10.75 -0.47
C ASN A 100 -12.85 -11.65 -0.29
N LEU A 101 -11.99 -11.32 0.68
CA LEU A 101 -10.85 -12.16 1.05
C LEU A 101 -11.28 -13.38 1.84
N ASP A 102 -10.63 -14.51 1.59
CA ASP A 102 -10.82 -15.76 2.32
C ASP A 102 -9.52 -16.24 2.98
N ASN A 103 -9.59 -17.34 3.71
CA ASN A 103 -8.44 -17.91 4.40
C ASN A 103 -7.26 -18.22 3.46
N VAL A 104 -7.54 -18.63 2.22
CA VAL A 104 -6.49 -18.94 1.23
C VAL A 104 -5.74 -17.67 0.85
N CYS A 105 -6.44 -16.54 0.68
CA CYS A 105 -5.78 -15.25 0.45
C CYS A 105 -4.85 -14.89 1.61
N PHE A 106 -5.28 -15.08 2.85
CA PHE A 106 -4.46 -14.73 4.03
C PHE A 106 -3.22 -15.61 4.15
N ASP A 107 -3.35 -16.91 3.88
CA ASP A 107 -2.22 -17.84 3.86
C ASP A 107 -1.22 -17.48 2.75
N LEU A 108 -1.70 -17.19 1.54
CA LEU A 108 -0.85 -16.74 0.42
C LEU A 108 -0.14 -15.42 0.73
N ALA A 109 -0.83 -14.45 1.33
CA ALA A 109 -0.24 -13.17 1.73
C ALA A 109 0.89 -13.37 2.74
N ARG A 110 0.71 -14.25 3.72
CA ARG A 110 1.76 -14.61 4.69
C ARG A 110 2.94 -15.31 4.01
N GLU A 111 2.68 -16.36 3.24
CA GLU A 111 3.71 -17.20 2.60
C GLU A 111 4.53 -16.42 1.59
N ASN A 112 3.88 -15.61 0.76
CA ASN A 112 4.54 -14.77 -0.23
C ASN A 112 4.95 -13.41 0.35
N SER A 113 4.77 -13.17 1.65
CA SER A 113 5.03 -11.91 2.37
C SER A 113 4.58 -10.69 1.55
N ILE A 114 3.32 -10.73 1.11
CA ILE A 114 2.65 -9.63 0.43
C ILE A 114 1.74 -8.97 1.46
N GLY A 115 1.86 -7.66 1.61
CA GLY A 115 1.07 -6.93 2.61
C GLY A 115 -0.32 -6.58 2.13
N PHE A 116 -1.25 -6.42 3.06
CA PHE A 116 -2.50 -5.71 2.80
C PHE A 116 -2.40 -4.26 3.25
N GLU A 117 -2.97 -3.35 2.48
CA GLU A 117 -2.98 -1.92 2.75
C GLU A 117 -4.27 -1.51 3.49
N LEU A 118 -4.14 -0.74 4.57
CA LEU A 118 -5.24 0.13 5.05
C LEU A 118 -4.91 1.57 4.67
N ASN A 119 -5.68 2.09 3.72
CA ASN A 119 -5.43 3.35 3.07
C ASN A 119 -6.36 4.44 3.65
N LEU A 120 -5.77 5.48 4.23
CA LEU A 120 -6.54 6.55 4.84
C LEU A 120 -7.39 7.34 3.82
N GLN A 121 -6.94 7.48 2.58
CA GLN A 121 -7.69 8.17 1.54
C GLN A 121 -8.97 7.44 1.13
N ASP A 122 -9.06 6.12 1.31
CA ASP A 122 -10.32 5.40 1.13
C ASP A 122 -11.39 5.87 2.13
N PHE A 123 -11.00 6.23 3.35
CA PHE A 123 -11.92 6.80 4.33
C PHE A 123 -12.28 8.25 4.00
N MET A 124 -11.28 9.07 3.65
CA MET A 124 -11.46 10.50 3.39
C MET A 124 -12.32 10.77 2.16
N ASN A 125 -12.06 10.06 1.06
CA ASN A 125 -12.70 10.29 -0.24
C ASN A 125 -14.10 9.66 -0.34
N ASN A 126 -14.38 8.62 0.43
CA ASN A 126 -15.72 8.02 0.47
C ASN A 126 -16.64 8.79 1.43
N GLN A 127 -17.95 8.72 1.18
CA GLN A 127 -18.99 9.32 2.02
C GLN A 127 -20.07 8.30 2.40
N ARG A 128 -20.77 8.58 3.51
CA ARG A 128 -21.94 7.83 3.97
C ARG A 128 -21.67 6.32 4.01
N TYR A 129 -22.52 5.54 3.36
CA TYR A 129 -22.45 4.08 3.31
C TYR A 129 -21.09 3.54 2.84
N ARG A 130 -20.48 4.14 1.80
CA ARG A 130 -19.19 3.67 1.28
C ARG A 130 -18.06 3.81 2.31
N ARG A 131 -18.08 4.90 3.09
CA ARG A 131 -17.10 5.14 4.16
C ARG A 131 -17.27 4.12 5.28
N VAL A 132 -18.52 3.85 5.68
CA VAL A 132 -18.81 2.83 6.70
C VAL A 132 -18.33 1.47 6.23
N LYS A 133 -18.60 1.10 4.97
CA LYS A 133 -18.18 -0.18 4.41
C LYS A 133 -16.66 -0.35 4.37
N ALA A 134 -15.92 0.69 3.98
CA ALA A 134 -14.46 0.65 4.00
C ALA A 134 -13.91 0.41 5.42
N LEU A 135 -14.48 1.07 6.43
CA LEU A 135 -14.09 0.86 7.83
C LEU A 135 -14.43 -0.55 8.33
N GLU A 136 -15.60 -1.08 7.98
CA GLU A 136 -15.97 -2.47 8.29
C GLU A 136 -14.96 -3.45 7.70
N ASN A 137 -14.61 -3.29 6.43
CA ASN A 137 -13.65 -4.14 5.74
C ASN A 137 -12.28 -4.10 6.44
N TYR A 138 -11.79 -2.91 6.82
CA TYR A 138 -10.53 -2.78 7.57
C TYR A 138 -10.57 -3.45 8.94
N ARG A 139 -11.70 -3.38 9.65
CA ARG A 139 -11.86 -4.07 10.95
C ARG A 139 -11.87 -5.59 10.79
N GLU A 140 -12.50 -6.11 9.74
CA GLU A 140 -12.45 -7.55 9.44
C GLU A 140 -11.05 -7.98 9.03
N LEU A 141 -10.35 -7.18 8.22
CA LEU A 141 -8.98 -7.43 7.84
C LEU A 141 -8.04 -7.45 9.07
N LEU A 142 -8.25 -6.57 10.05
CA LEU A 142 -7.51 -6.58 11.33
C LEU A 142 -7.77 -7.83 12.16
N LYS A 143 -9.00 -8.35 12.18
CA LYS A 143 -9.29 -9.64 12.83
C LYS A 143 -8.55 -10.78 12.15
N ALA A 144 -8.56 -10.80 10.82
CA ALA A 144 -7.82 -11.80 10.03
C ALA A 144 -6.31 -11.67 10.26
N TYR A 145 -5.76 -10.45 10.25
CA TYR A 145 -4.36 -10.16 10.53
C TYR A 145 -3.88 -10.80 11.84
N ARG A 146 -4.66 -10.66 12.93
CA ARG A 146 -4.31 -11.26 14.23
C ARG A 146 -4.30 -12.78 14.24
N LYS A 147 -5.07 -13.41 13.35
CA LYS A 147 -5.16 -14.88 13.23
C LYS A 147 -4.10 -15.44 12.29
N PHE A 148 -3.87 -14.79 11.16
CA PHE A 148 -3.05 -15.30 10.07
C PHE A 148 -1.66 -14.66 10.00
N LEU A 149 -1.41 -13.55 10.69
CA LEU A 149 -0.11 -12.90 10.81
C LEU A 149 0.53 -12.54 9.47
N PHE A 150 -0.28 -12.16 8.47
CA PHE A 150 0.23 -11.58 7.22
C PHE A 150 0.72 -10.14 7.43
N PRO A 151 1.56 -9.58 6.57
CA PRO A 151 2.01 -8.20 6.69
C PRO A 151 0.85 -7.21 6.50
N LEU A 152 0.78 -6.18 7.34
CA LEU A 152 -0.24 -5.13 7.25
C LEU A 152 0.41 -3.75 7.28
N VAL A 153 0.04 -2.90 6.32
CA VAL A 153 0.65 -1.57 6.13
C VAL A 153 -0.42 -0.49 6.16
N LEU A 154 -0.15 0.59 6.90
CA LEU A 154 -0.96 1.81 6.87
C LEU A 154 -0.35 2.79 5.87
N THR A 155 -1.17 3.39 5.03
CA THR A 155 -0.71 4.40 4.08
C THR A 155 -1.60 5.63 4.11
N SER A 156 -1.05 6.77 3.69
CA SER A 156 -1.87 7.94 3.41
C SER A 156 -2.73 7.73 2.16
N GLY A 157 -2.25 7.00 1.16
CA GLY A 157 -2.89 6.89 -0.16
C GLY A 157 -2.96 8.22 -0.92
N ALA A 158 -2.11 9.17 -0.55
CA ALA A 158 -2.12 10.53 -1.10
C ALA A 158 -1.80 10.51 -2.60
N ARG A 159 -2.64 11.18 -3.39
CA ARG A 159 -2.47 11.41 -4.82
C ARG A 159 -1.94 12.79 -5.14
N ASP A 160 -1.76 13.65 -4.14
CA ASP A 160 -1.07 14.92 -4.26
C ASP A 160 -0.44 15.34 -2.91
N ILE A 161 0.38 16.39 -2.95
CA ILE A 161 1.13 16.89 -1.78
C ILE A 161 0.23 17.36 -0.62
N HIS A 162 -1.00 17.78 -0.88
CA HIS A 162 -1.95 18.27 0.12
C HIS A 162 -2.69 17.14 0.83
N GLU A 163 -2.78 15.98 0.18
CA GLU A 163 -3.41 14.78 0.74
C GLU A 163 -2.51 14.03 1.72
N VAL A 164 -1.23 14.38 1.76
CA VAL A 164 -0.27 13.70 2.60
C VAL A 164 -0.56 13.88 4.08
N LYS A 165 -0.28 12.84 4.86
CA LYS A 165 -0.50 12.79 6.30
C LYS A 165 0.77 12.49 7.06
N THR A 166 0.80 13.03 8.27
CA THR A 166 1.87 12.83 9.24
C THR A 166 1.87 11.37 9.73
N PRO A 167 3.01 10.80 10.15
CA PRO A 167 3.07 9.48 10.77
C PRO A 167 2.14 9.37 11.96
N LEU A 168 2.06 10.42 12.78
CA LEU A 168 1.17 10.43 13.94
C LEU A 168 -0.30 10.33 13.52
N THR A 169 -0.67 10.95 12.40
CA THR A 169 -2.01 10.82 11.82
C THR A 169 -2.28 9.38 11.39
N LEU A 170 -1.33 8.73 10.71
CA LEU A 170 -1.49 7.32 10.31
C LEU A 170 -1.56 6.39 11.51
N VAL A 171 -0.70 6.57 12.51
CA VAL A 171 -0.73 5.82 13.77
C VAL A 171 -2.07 5.99 14.48
N SER A 172 -2.56 7.23 14.55
CA SER A 172 -3.87 7.53 15.17
C SER A 172 -5.01 6.85 14.40
N PHE A 173 -4.94 6.86 13.07
CA PHE A 173 -5.89 6.14 12.22
C PHE A 173 -5.89 4.64 12.50
N GLY A 174 -4.71 4.00 12.55
CA GLY A 174 -4.59 2.59 12.94
C GLY A 174 -5.20 2.29 14.30
N CYS A 175 -4.95 3.16 15.30
CA CYS A 175 -5.53 3.01 16.64
C CYS A 175 -7.07 3.12 16.62
N ILE A 176 -7.64 4.03 15.82
CA ILE A 176 -9.10 4.17 15.64
C ILE A 176 -9.72 2.91 15.03
N LEU A 177 -9.03 2.26 14.09
CA LEU A 177 -9.46 0.99 13.50
C LEU A 177 -9.40 -0.17 14.51
N GLY A 178 -8.61 -0.04 15.57
CA GLY A 178 -8.53 -0.99 16.68
C GLY A 178 -7.16 -1.65 16.83
N MET A 179 -6.12 -1.13 16.18
CA MET A 179 -4.72 -1.54 16.41
C MET A 179 -4.22 -1.02 17.76
N ASP A 180 -3.29 -1.75 18.39
CA ASP A 180 -2.50 -1.17 19.47
C ASP A 180 -1.44 -0.19 18.93
N ILE A 181 -0.90 0.66 19.78
CA ILE A 181 0.05 1.70 19.38
C ILE A 181 1.33 1.14 18.74
N ARG A 182 1.77 -0.06 19.14
CA ARG A 182 2.96 -0.74 18.61
C ARG A 182 2.65 -1.35 17.25
N GLU A 183 1.50 -2.00 17.12
CA GLU A 183 0.98 -2.52 15.84
C GLU A 183 0.92 -1.38 14.81
N ALA A 184 0.30 -0.25 15.18
CA ALA A 184 0.14 0.90 14.30
C ALA A 184 1.50 1.52 13.92
N LYS A 185 2.44 1.66 14.86
CA LYS A 185 3.81 2.12 14.54
C LYS A 185 4.54 1.16 13.61
N GLY A 186 4.45 -0.15 13.86
CA GLY A 186 5.09 -1.18 13.02
C GLY A 186 4.58 -1.15 11.58
N SER A 187 3.27 -0.95 11.40
CA SER A 187 2.64 -0.89 10.06
C SER A 187 3.06 0.30 9.19
N ILE A 188 3.75 1.29 9.73
CA ILE A 188 4.31 2.43 8.97
C ILE A 188 5.85 2.49 9.00
N THR A 189 6.51 1.57 9.71
CA THR A 189 7.97 1.54 9.87
C THR A 189 8.54 0.19 9.46
N THR A 190 8.55 -0.77 10.38
CA THR A 190 9.23 -2.06 10.24
C THR A 190 8.58 -2.96 9.19
N VAL A 191 7.25 -2.96 9.08
CA VAL A 191 6.54 -3.82 8.12
C VAL A 191 6.80 -3.37 6.68
N PRO A 192 6.62 -2.09 6.29
CA PRO A 192 7.01 -1.62 4.97
C PRO A 192 8.49 -1.87 4.64
N GLU A 193 9.40 -1.63 5.58
CA GLU A 193 10.84 -1.86 5.38
C GLU A 193 11.15 -3.33 5.09
N MET A 194 10.53 -4.25 5.83
CA MET A 194 10.63 -5.69 5.59
C MET A 194 10.14 -6.05 4.18
N LEU A 195 9.01 -5.49 3.75
CA LEU A 195 8.41 -5.79 2.44
C LEU A 195 9.28 -5.30 1.28
N ILE A 196 9.89 -4.11 1.40
CA ILE A 196 10.74 -3.51 0.36
C ILE A 196 12.10 -4.23 0.25
N ASN A 197 12.64 -4.69 1.38
CA ASN A 197 13.96 -5.34 1.41
C ASN A 197 13.91 -6.86 1.14
N LYS A 198 12.72 -7.41 0.93
CA LYS A 198 12.52 -8.83 0.57
C LYS A 198 13.01 -9.07 -0.86
N LYS A 199 14.31 -9.29 -1.03
CA LYS A 199 14.90 -9.80 -2.27
C LYS A 199 15.04 -11.32 -2.21
#